data_AF-A0A147ETG1-F1
#
_entry.id   AF-A0A147ETG1-F1
#
_cell.length_a   1.000
_cell.length_b   1.000
_cell.length_c   1.000
_cell.angle_alpha   90.00
_cell.angle_beta   90.00
_cell.angle_gamma   90.00
#
_symmetry.space_group_name_H-M   'P 1'
#
loop_
_entity.id
_entity.type
_entity.pdbx_description
1 polymer ?
#
loop_
_entity_poly.entity_id
_entity_poly.type
_entity_poly.pdbx_seq_one_letter_code
_entity_poly.pdbx_strand_id
1 'polypeptide(L)'
;MHYVILFGILLVVVVLVGWIVIVAAIRVIGFLLGYVVLMAAVAFAVGLVWGTISPIRILRSSSRVGVRIATPDEVRNGNVLGAAPKRRSAHFDWDHAWPLYVPYQLRLDQRAVLAGARAPLAAMARTQTFLPTPRAWYFALVRHLVWAIVFGIPMVGLVAGMWAATGLWMVITTVFRGVVSTSQRLTTWFLSMREKRETRRNHLGARCTRCYRQSEMPSFRCPNPQCGEIHRDVSPGPLGIRTRVCHCEAVIPLTVAAASRSLTAICPVCDAELPSGTGSRRVVALPVFGSVGSGKTQLLASIADALHTKSADASDPLEVTALTDVSATFLATAVADSAAGRPPLKTQRQDRPEGLAYVLDRSGSALELQMMDAAGESFVDTQGTQSLGYLDISHSLVFVLDPLSIDEVREQYERSPLAGTVPVAQGDGHRA
;
A
#
# COMPACT_ATOMS: atom_id res chain seq x y z
N MET A 1 45.38 58.60 -79.49
CA MET A 1 45.52 57.13 -79.47
C MET A 1 45.99 56.59 -78.11
N HIS A 2 47.04 57.16 -77.49
CA HIS A 2 47.58 56.66 -76.21
C HIS A 2 46.62 56.72 -75.01
N TYR A 3 45.80 57.77 -74.87
CA TYR A 3 44.82 57.87 -73.77
C TYR A 3 43.71 56.81 -73.82
N VAL A 4 43.30 56.39 -75.02
CA VAL A 4 42.28 55.34 -75.21
C VAL A 4 42.85 53.97 -74.82
N ILE A 5 44.11 53.72 -75.17
CA ILE A 5 44.83 52.50 -74.79
C ILE A 5 45.03 52.44 -73.27
N LEU A 6 45.42 53.57 -72.65
CA LEU A 6 45.65 53.65 -71.21
C LEU A 6 44.36 53.48 -70.39
N PHE A 7 43.24 54.06 -70.85
CA PHE A 7 41.92 53.83 -70.26
C PHE A 7 41.46 52.38 -70.40
N GLY A 8 41.67 51.76 -71.56
CA GLY A 8 41.38 50.34 -71.79
C GLY A 8 42.17 49.42 -70.84
N ILE A 9 43.46 49.69 -70.64
CA ILE A 9 44.31 48.95 -69.69
C ILE A 9 43.80 49.13 -68.26
N LEU A 10 43.49 50.37 -67.84
CA LEU A 10 42.98 50.65 -66.49
C LEU A 10 41.66 49.92 -66.22
N LEU A 11 40.73 49.92 -67.19
CA LEU A 11 39.46 49.21 -67.07
C LEU A 11 39.67 47.70 -66.90
N VAL A 12 40.57 47.10 -67.70
CA VAL A 12 40.91 45.67 -67.59
C VAL A 12 41.51 45.35 -66.23
N VAL A 13 42.41 46.20 -65.71
CA VAL A 13 43.00 46.03 -64.38
C VAL A 13 41.93 46.12 -63.29
N VAL A 14 41.02 47.09 -63.35
CA VAL A 14 39.92 47.25 -62.37
C VAL A 14 39.00 46.02 -62.40
N VAL A 15 38.63 45.52 -63.59
CA VAL A 15 37.82 44.32 -63.74
C VAL A 15 38.54 43.08 -63.20
N LEU A 16 39.84 42.92 -63.48
CA LEU A 16 40.64 41.80 -63.02
C LEU A 16 40.83 41.82 -61.49
N VAL A 17 41.12 42.99 -60.91
CA VAL A 17 41.18 43.18 -59.45
C VAL A 17 39.81 42.89 -58.81
N GLY A 18 38.73 43.40 -59.40
CA GLY A 18 37.36 43.10 -58.96
C GLY A 18 37.05 41.61 -58.99
N TRP A 19 37.43 40.92 -60.06
CA TRP A 19 37.26 39.47 -60.19
C TRP A 19 38.08 38.69 -59.15
N ILE A 20 39.34 39.06 -58.92
CA ILE A 20 40.20 38.45 -57.89
C ILE A 20 39.57 38.62 -56.50
N VAL A 21 39.07 39.82 -56.19
CA VAL A 21 38.38 40.09 -54.91
C VAL A 21 37.13 39.22 -54.78
N ILE A 22 36.33 39.07 -55.84
CA ILE A 22 35.15 38.21 -55.85
C ILE A 22 35.53 36.74 -55.62
N VAL A 23 36.53 36.22 -56.35
CA VAL A 23 36.99 34.82 -56.20
C VAL A 23 37.54 34.57 -54.80
N ALA A 24 38.33 35.51 -54.26
CA ALA A 24 38.84 35.44 -52.90
C ALA A 24 37.69 35.44 -51.86
N ALA A 25 36.70 36.31 -52.04
CA ALA A 25 35.52 36.36 -51.18
C ALA A 25 34.72 35.04 -51.20
N ILE A 26 34.48 34.47 -52.39
CA ILE A 26 33.81 33.16 -52.52
C ILE A 26 34.60 32.06 -51.81
N ARG A 27 35.93 32.04 -51.94
CA ARG A 27 36.79 31.04 -51.27
C ARG A 27 36.77 31.18 -49.75
N VAL A 28 36.81 32.41 -49.24
CA VAL A 28 36.69 32.70 -47.81
C VAL A 28 35.31 32.26 -47.28
N ILE A 29 34.24 32.57 -48.00
CA ILE A 29 32.88 32.14 -47.66
C ILE A 29 32.78 30.60 -47.66
N GLY A 30 33.37 29.93 -48.65
CA GLY A 30 33.40 28.46 -48.72
C GLY A 30 34.14 27.82 -47.55
N PHE A 31 35.32 28.35 -47.18
CA PHE A 31 36.07 27.89 -46.01
C PHE A 31 35.30 28.13 -44.70
N LEU A 32 34.69 29.30 -44.57
CA LEU A 32 33.89 29.68 -43.41
C LEU A 32 32.64 28.79 -43.27
N LEU A 33 31.95 28.48 -44.38
CA LEU A 33 30.84 27.53 -44.39
C LEU A 33 31.29 26.12 -43.96
N GLY A 34 32.40 25.62 -44.52
CA GLY A 34 32.96 24.33 -44.15
C GLY A 34 33.35 24.25 -42.67
N TYR A 35 34.02 25.29 -42.15
CA TYR A 35 34.36 25.42 -40.73
C TYR A 35 33.12 25.38 -39.84
N VAL A 36 32.08 26.13 -40.20
CA VAL A 36 30.82 26.21 -39.44
C VAL A 36 30.12 24.87 -39.38
N VAL A 37 30.01 24.16 -40.51
CA VAL A 37 29.40 22.83 -40.56
C VAL A 37 30.19 21.83 -39.71
N LEU A 38 31.52 21.84 -39.82
CA LEU A 38 32.38 20.96 -39.03
C LEU A 38 32.25 21.25 -37.53
N MET A 39 32.32 22.52 -37.12
CA MET A 39 32.19 22.92 -35.73
C MET A 39 30.80 22.62 -35.17
N ALA A 40 29.74 22.78 -35.97
CA ALA A 40 28.38 22.38 -35.59
C ALA A 40 28.28 20.87 -35.36
N ALA A 41 28.87 20.06 -36.23
CA ALA A 41 28.87 18.60 -36.11
C ALA A 41 29.66 18.13 -34.87
N VAL A 42 30.85 18.71 -34.63
CA VAL A 42 31.64 18.43 -33.41
C VAL A 42 30.88 18.86 -32.16
N ALA A 43 30.31 20.07 -32.16
CA ALA A 43 29.53 20.57 -31.04
C ALA A 43 28.29 19.71 -30.77
N PHE A 44 27.62 19.21 -31.82
CA PHE A 44 26.52 18.26 -31.70
C PHE A 44 26.95 16.94 -31.08
N ALA A 45 28.09 16.38 -31.50
CA ALA A 45 28.64 15.16 -30.91
C ALA A 45 29.00 15.35 -29.42
N VAL A 46 29.63 16.48 -29.07
CA VAL A 46 29.88 16.85 -27.67
C VAL A 46 28.56 17.01 -26.90
N GLY A 47 27.56 17.64 -27.52
CA GLY A 47 26.21 17.77 -26.98
C GLY A 47 25.56 16.42 -26.69
N LEU A 48 25.68 15.43 -27.57
CA LEU A 48 25.19 14.08 -27.36
C LEU A 48 25.85 13.42 -26.14
N VAL A 49 27.18 13.48 -26.05
CA VAL A 49 27.94 12.92 -24.91
C VAL A 49 27.56 13.61 -23.61
N TRP A 50 27.43 14.94 -23.62
CA TRP A 50 27.01 15.67 -22.42
C TRP A 50 25.57 15.35 -22.04
N GLY A 51 24.68 15.23 -23.03
CA GLY A 51 23.28 14.87 -22.84
C GLY A 51 23.09 13.47 -22.26
N THR A 52 23.93 12.50 -22.60
CA THR A 52 23.89 11.14 -21.98
C THR A 52 24.44 11.12 -20.56
N ILE A 53 25.45 11.94 -20.24
CA ILE A 53 26.03 12.03 -18.89
C ILE A 53 25.13 12.87 -17.95
N SER A 54 24.38 13.83 -18.49
CA SER A 54 23.60 14.80 -17.70
C SER A 54 22.61 14.17 -16.71
N PRO A 55 21.82 13.12 -17.03
CA PRO A 55 20.88 12.53 -16.10
C PRO A 55 21.60 11.89 -14.91
N ILE A 56 22.70 11.17 -15.16
CA ILE A 56 23.51 10.53 -14.12
C ILE A 56 24.09 11.60 -13.19
N ARG A 57 24.58 12.71 -13.75
CA ARG A 57 25.14 13.82 -12.96
C ARG A 57 24.09 14.53 -12.12
N ILE A 58 22.90 14.77 -12.68
CA ILE A 58 21.78 15.41 -11.97
C ILE A 58 21.30 14.52 -10.82
N LEU A 59 21.21 13.20 -11.04
CA LEU A 59 20.74 12.24 -10.04
C LEU A 59 21.80 11.91 -8.96
N ARG A 60 23.10 11.97 -9.29
CA ARG A 60 24.18 11.71 -8.32
C ARG A 60 24.59 12.93 -7.49
N SER A 61 24.53 14.13 -8.07
CA SER A 61 24.99 15.33 -7.36
C SER A 61 23.84 16.03 -6.66
N SER A 62 24.15 16.69 -5.54
CA SER A 62 23.35 17.80 -5.00
C SER A 62 23.40 18.98 -5.99
N SER A 63 22.85 18.76 -7.18
CA SER A 63 22.76 19.80 -8.19
C SER A 63 21.86 20.92 -7.65
N ARG A 64 22.08 22.16 -8.10
CA ARG A 64 21.23 23.31 -7.69
C ARG A 64 19.74 23.07 -7.94
N VAL A 65 19.41 22.12 -8.81
CA VAL A 65 18.08 21.56 -9.02
C VAL A 65 17.93 20.38 -8.06
N GLY A 66 17.59 20.65 -6.80
CA GLY A 66 17.53 19.62 -5.75
C GLY A 66 16.70 18.41 -6.18
N VAL A 67 17.30 17.22 -6.16
CA VAL A 67 16.60 15.96 -6.42
C VAL A 67 15.68 15.70 -5.24
N ARG A 68 14.37 15.74 -5.49
CA ARG A 68 13.37 15.46 -4.47
C ARG A 68 13.18 13.95 -4.34
N ILE A 69 13.45 13.42 -3.15
CA ILE A 69 13.19 12.03 -2.80
C ILE A 69 11.76 11.95 -2.25
N ALA A 70 10.96 11.02 -2.76
CA ALA A 70 9.63 10.74 -2.22
C ALA A 70 9.76 10.05 -0.86
N THR A 71 9.65 10.81 0.22
CA THR A 71 9.75 10.29 1.60
C THR A 71 8.41 9.74 2.09
N PRO A 72 8.43 8.87 3.12
CA PRO A 72 7.21 8.39 3.78
C PRO A 72 6.31 9.52 4.30
N ASP A 73 6.89 10.62 4.81
CA ASP A 73 6.13 11.80 5.25
C ASP A 73 5.35 12.46 4.10
N GLU A 74 5.99 12.57 2.92
CA GLU A 74 5.32 13.13 1.74
C GLU A 74 4.20 12.22 1.22
N VAL A 75 4.31 10.90 1.44
CA VAL A 75 3.23 9.95 1.12
C VAL A 75 2.05 10.14 2.06
N ARG A 76 2.29 10.17 3.38
CA ARG A 76 1.25 10.42 4.39
C ARG A 76 0.50 11.72 4.12
N ASN A 77 1.23 12.77 3.75
CA ASN A 77 0.67 14.08 3.42
C ASN A 77 0.00 14.16 2.02
N GLY A 78 -0.04 13.06 1.25
CA GLY A 78 -0.67 13.02 -0.07
C GLY A 78 0.09 13.70 -1.21
N ASN A 79 1.33 14.16 -0.97
CA ASN A 79 2.12 14.89 -1.96
C ASN A 79 2.66 14.01 -3.10
N VAL A 80 2.77 12.71 -2.87
CA VAL A 80 3.31 11.74 -3.86
C VAL A 80 2.19 10.95 -4.54
N LEU A 81 1.25 10.43 -3.76
CA LEU A 81 0.19 9.53 -4.23
C LEU A 81 -1.11 10.27 -4.58
N GLY A 82 -1.22 11.56 -4.22
CA GLY A 82 -2.43 12.37 -4.38
C GLY A 82 -3.38 12.20 -3.19
N ALA A 83 -4.68 12.34 -3.46
CA ALA A 83 -5.75 12.25 -2.47
C ALA A 83 -5.73 10.94 -1.66
N ALA A 84 -6.55 10.91 -0.61
CA ALA A 84 -6.71 9.77 0.29
C ALA A 84 -6.85 8.43 -0.48
N PRO A 85 -6.32 7.33 0.09
CA PRO A 85 -6.40 6.03 -0.53
C PRO A 85 -7.85 5.65 -0.86
N LYS A 86 -8.05 4.96 -1.98
CA LYS A 86 -9.39 4.56 -2.42
C LYS A 86 -9.82 3.27 -1.74
N ARG A 87 -11.14 3.06 -1.62
CA ARG A 87 -11.79 1.82 -1.13
C ARG A 87 -11.71 1.65 0.39
N ARG A 88 -11.10 0.57 0.87
CA ARG A 88 -11.22 0.08 2.25
C ARG A 88 -10.51 0.97 3.27
N SER A 89 -9.57 1.77 2.81
CA SER A 89 -8.82 2.76 3.57
C SER A 89 -9.28 4.19 3.31
N ALA A 90 -10.40 4.42 2.61
CA ALA A 90 -10.86 5.77 2.26
C ALA A 90 -11.14 6.70 3.45
N HIS A 91 -11.34 6.13 4.63
CA HIS A 91 -11.55 6.86 5.88
C HIS A 91 -10.25 7.14 6.64
N PHE A 92 -9.11 6.72 6.09
CA PHE A 92 -7.80 6.83 6.69
C PHE A 92 -6.81 7.52 5.74
N ASP A 93 -5.79 8.14 6.31
CA ASP A 93 -4.68 8.69 5.54
C ASP A 93 -3.78 7.57 4.99
N TRP A 94 -2.87 7.95 4.10
CA TRP A 94 -1.85 7.01 3.62
C TRP A 94 -0.97 6.51 4.76
N ASP A 95 -0.75 5.20 4.80
CA ASP A 95 0.17 4.56 5.74
C ASP A 95 1.59 5.15 5.58
N HIS A 96 2.30 5.26 6.70
CA HIS A 96 3.65 5.84 6.77
C HIS A 96 4.70 4.85 6.23
N ALA A 97 4.80 4.76 4.91
CA ALA A 97 5.61 3.79 4.20
C ALA A 97 6.23 4.37 2.93
N TRP A 98 7.31 3.75 2.48
CA TRP A 98 7.99 4.13 1.25
C TRP A 98 7.15 3.77 0.01
N PRO A 99 6.99 4.68 -0.97
CA PRO A 99 6.30 4.38 -2.21
C PRO A 99 7.20 3.54 -3.12
N LEU A 100 6.59 2.79 -4.05
CA LEU A 100 7.34 2.10 -5.09
C LEU A 100 8.17 3.08 -5.93
N TYR A 101 9.44 2.76 -6.17
CA TYR A 101 10.33 3.61 -6.99
C TYR A 101 9.72 3.88 -8.37
N VAL A 102 9.31 2.83 -9.08
CA VAL A 102 8.49 2.96 -10.30
C VAL A 102 7.03 2.79 -9.91
N PRO A 103 6.12 3.73 -10.22
CA PRO A 103 6.31 4.91 -11.08
C PRO A 103 6.57 6.23 -10.35
N TYR A 104 6.70 6.25 -9.02
CA TYR A 104 6.65 7.49 -8.23
C TYR A 104 7.97 8.26 -8.21
N GLN A 105 9.04 7.67 -7.69
CA GLN A 105 10.37 8.32 -7.67
C GLN A 105 10.88 8.59 -9.09
N LEU A 106 10.72 7.64 -10.01
CA LEU A 106 11.14 7.83 -11.41
C LEU A 106 10.46 9.04 -12.08
N ARG A 107 9.23 9.39 -11.69
CA ARG A 107 8.54 10.59 -12.18
C ARG A 107 9.18 11.88 -11.65
N LEU A 108 9.62 11.88 -10.39
CA LEU A 108 10.33 13.01 -9.80
C LEU A 108 11.71 13.17 -10.44
N ASP A 109 12.42 12.07 -10.66
CA ASP A 109 13.72 12.03 -11.32
C ASP A 109 13.64 12.57 -12.77
N GLN A 110 12.63 12.13 -13.54
CA GLN A 110 12.38 12.66 -14.90
C GLN A 110 12.12 14.18 -14.91
N ARG A 111 11.39 14.71 -13.91
CA ARG A 111 11.14 16.14 -13.79
C ARG A 111 12.43 16.91 -13.45
N ALA A 112 13.25 16.37 -12.56
CA ALA A 112 14.54 16.95 -12.20
C ALA A 112 15.49 17.00 -13.41
N VAL A 113 15.57 15.93 -14.19
CA VAL A 113 16.40 15.88 -15.41
C VAL A 113 15.91 16.89 -16.46
N LEU A 114 14.60 16.97 -16.70
CA LEU A 114 14.04 17.99 -17.62
C LEU A 114 14.31 19.42 -17.15
N ALA A 115 14.22 19.69 -15.84
CA ALA A 115 14.52 21.01 -15.28
C ALA A 115 16.01 21.35 -15.45
N GLY A 116 16.90 20.39 -15.19
CA GLY A 116 18.34 20.54 -15.41
C GLY A 116 18.70 20.74 -16.89
N ALA A 117 18.03 20.06 -17.81
CA ALA A 117 18.26 20.18 -19.25
C ALA A 117 17.86 21.55 -19.83
N ARG A 118 16.98 22.30 -19.15
CA ARG A 118 16.60 23.67 -19.53
C ARG A 118 17.61 24.73 -19.11
N ALA A 119 18.45 24.47 -18.11
CA ALA A 119 19.45 25.42 -17.62
C ALA A 119 20.42 25.96 -18.71
N PRO A 120 20.97 25.13 -19.63
CA PRO A 120 21.85 25.62 -20.69
C PRO A 120 21.13 26.49 -21.74
N LEU A 121 19.82 26.32 -21.96
CA LEU A 121 19.05 27.22 -22.83
C LEU A 121 19.05 28.66 -22.28
N ALA A 122 18.92 28.81 -20.96
CA ALA A 122 19.01 30.12 -20.30
C ALA A 122 20.43 30.69 -20.28
N ALA A 123 21.46 29.85 -20.41
CA ALA A 123 22.84 30.30 -20.59
C ALA A 123 23.09 30.79 -22.03
N MET A 124 22.49 30.14 -23.03
CA MET A 124 22.49 30.57 -24.43
C MET A 124 21.93 31.97 -24.65
N ALA A 125 20.80 32.28 -23.99
CA ALA A 125 20.23 33.62 -24.08
C ALA A 125 21.14 34.71 -23.48
N ARG A 126 21.98 34.36 -22.49
CA ARG A 126 22.88 35.30 -21.79
C ARG A 126 24.21 35.53 -22.51
N THR A 127 24.69 34.60 -23.33
CA THR A 127 25.93 34.81 -24.08
C THR A 127 25.80 35.86 -25.19
N GLN A 128 24.58 36.16 -25.65
CA GLN A 128 24.30 37.24 -26.61
C GLN A 128 24.48 38.65 -26.03
N THR A 129 24.34 38.82 -24.72
CA THR A 129 24.33 40.14 -24.06
C THR A 129 25.70 40.55 -23.49
N PHE A 130 26.73 39.71 -23.59
CA PHE A 130 28.02 39.93 -22.93
C PHE A 130 29.02 40.79 -23.74
N LEU A 131 28.73 41.11 -25.01
CA LEU A 131 29.62 41.95 -25.82
C LEU A 131 29.19 43.43 -25.80
N PRO A 132 30.13 44.38 -25.62
CA PRO A 132 29.83 45.81 -25.61
C PRO A 132 29.25 46.27 -26.96
N THR A 133 28.24 47.14 -26.91
CA THR A 133 27.53 47.65 -28.10
C THR A 133 28.36 48.75 -28.80
N PRO A 134 28.81 48.55 -30.05
CA PRO A 134 29.49 49.60 -30.80
C PRO A 134 28.49 50.71 -31.18
N ARG A 135 28.96 51.97 -31.19
CA ARG A 135 28.13 53.16 -31.51
C ARG A 135 27.60 53.18 -32.94
N ALA A 136 28.23 52.48 -33.88
CA ALA A 136 27.84 52.46 -35.28
C ALA A 136 27.09 51.16 -35.64
N TRP A 137 25.95 51.31 -36.33
CA TRP A 137 25.04 50.21 -36.66
C TRP A 137 25.67 49.12 -37.55
N TYR A 138 26.59 49.48 -38.45
CA TYR A 138 27.24 48.53 -39.35
C TYR A 138 28.23 47.60 -38.63
N PHE A 139 29.00 48.13 -37.67
CA PHE A 139 29.86 47.29 -36.81
C PHE A 139 29.03 46.38 -35.90
N ALA A 140 27.84 46.83 -35.47
CA ALA A 140 26.92 45.97 -34.75
C ALA A 140 26.41 44.82 -35.63
N LEU A 141 26.01 45.08 -36.88
CA LEU A 141 25.53 44.07 -37.83
C LEU A 141 26.60 43.01 -38.13
N VAL A 142 27.83 43.44 -38.45
CA VAL A 142 28.95 42.53 -38.73
C VAL A 142 29.29 41.68 -37.50
N ARG A 143 29.30 42.28 -36.30
CA ARG A 143 29.49 41.54 -35.04
C ARG A 143 28.40 40.49 -34.83
N HIS A 144 27.14 40.81 -35.09
CA HIS A 144 26.03 39.87 -34.95
C HIS A 144 26.16 38.69 -35.94
N LEU A 145 26.56 38.95 -37.18
CA LEU A 145 26.81 37.92 -38.19
C LEU A 145 27.99 37.03 -37.80
N VAL A 146 29.12 37.61 -37.40
CA VAL A 146 30.31 36.86 -36.96
C VAL A 146 29.98 36.03 -35.72
N TRP A 147 29.29 36.60 -34.73
CA TRP A 147 28.88 35.84 -33.54
C TRP A 147 27.91 34.70 -33.88
N ALA A 148 26.89 34.97 -34.70
CA ALA A 148 25.91 33.96 -35.09
C ALA A 148 26.57 32.79 -35.83
N ILE A 149 27.53 33.08 -36.70
CA ILE A 149 28.22 32.08 -37.50
C ILE A 149 29.24 31.31 -36.67
N VAL A 150 30.11 32.00 -35.93
CA VAL A 150 31.25 31.39 -35.21
C VAL A 150 30.82 30.73 -33.90
N PHE A 151 29.89 31.35 -33.17
CA PHE A 151 29.46 30.86 -31.85
C PHE A 151 28.02 30.36 -31.85
N GLY A 152 27.12 31.04 -32.57
CA GLY A 152 25.70 30.70 -32.60
C GLY A 152 25.43 29.31 -33.17
N ILE A 153 25.92 29.02 -34.37
CA ILE A 153 25.67 27.72 -35.05
C ILE A 153 26.26 26.54 -34.26
N PRO A 154 27.53 26.57 -33.78
CA PRO A 154 28.04 25.50 -32.92
C PRO A 154 27.25 25.35 -31.62
N MET A 155 26.80 26.45 -31.01
CA MET A 155 25.99 26.41 -29.80
C MET A 155 24.62 25.75 -30.04
N VAL A 156 23.98 26.05 -31.18
CA VAL A 156 22.76 25.36 -31.62
C VAL A 156 23.02 23.86 -31.78
N GLY A 157 24.15 23.47 -32.40
CA GLY A 157 24.57 22.08 -32.53
C GLY A 157 24.69 21.38 -31.17
N LEU A 158 25.39 21.99 -30.20
CA LEU A 158 25.55 21.45 -28.84
C LEU A 158 24.21 21.29 -28.12
N VAL A 159 23.36 22.32 -28.16
CA VAL A 159 22.04 22.28 -27.54
C VAL A 159 21.17 21.20 -28.20
N ALA A 160 21.16 21.12 -29.53
CA ALA A 160 20.42 20.11 -30.26
C ALA A 160 20.88 18.69 -29.91
N GLY A 161 22.20 18.45 -29.84
CA GLY A 161 22.77 17.15 -29.44
C GLY A 161 22.38 16.78 -28.00
N MET A 162 22.47 17.74 -27.08
CA MET A 162 22.07 17.53 -25.68
C MET A 162 20.58 17.20 -25.54
N TRP A 163 19.71 17.93 -26.24
CA TRP A 163 18.27 17.68 -26.24
C TRP A 163 17.90 16.35 -26.93
N ALA A 164 18.61 15.96 -27.99
CA ALA A 164 18.41 14.67 -28.64
C ALA A 164 18.71 13.50 -27.69
N ALA A 165 19.86 13.53 -27.01
CA ALA A 165 20.24 12.51 -26.04
C ALA A 165 19.32 12.50 -24.81
N THR A 166 18.98 13.67 -24.26
CA THR A 166 18.05 13.78 -23.12
C THR A 166 16.65 13.30 -23.50
N GLY A 167 16.18 13.66 -24.70
CA GLY A 167 14.90 13.24 -25.24
C GLY A 167 14.82 11.72 -25.39
N LEU A 168 15.88 11.10 -25.94
CA LEU A 168 15.99 9.65 -26.03
C LEU A 168 15.92 8.98 -24.65
N TRP A 169 16.65 9.50 -23.66
CA TRP A 169 16.59 9.01 -22.27
C TRP A 169 15.17 9.14 -21.67
N MET A 170 14.49 10.25 -21.93
CA MET A 170 13.10 10.48 -21.48
C MET A 170 12.12 9.49 -22.12
N VAL A 171 12.29 9.17 -23.40
CA VAL A 171 11.50 8.15 -24.10
C VAL A 171 11.74 6.78 -23.47
N ILE A 172 13.00 6.37 -23.34
CA ILE A 172 13.38 5.06 -22.76
C ILE A 172 12.80 4.91 -21.35
N THR A 173 13.02 5.90 -20.48
CA THR A 173 12.53 5.84 -19.09
C THR A 173 11.01 5.91 -18.99
N THR A 174 10.32 6.60 -19.91
CA THR A 174 8.86 6.66 -19.95
C THR A 174 8.26 5.34 -20.41
N VAL A 175 8.85 4.70 -21.43
CA VAL A 175 8.47 3.35 -21.88
C VAL A 175 8.70 2.34 -20.76
N PHE A 176 9.88 2.35 -20.14
CA PHE A 176 10.20 1.50 -18.99
C PHE A 176 9.20 1.69 -17.84
N ARG A 177 8.91 2.94 -17.47
CA ARG A 177 7.89 3.27 -16.46
C ARG A 177 6.52 2.73 -16.84
N GLY A 178 6.13 2.84 -18.12
CA GLY A 178 4.88 2.32 -18.64
C GLY A 178 4.78 0.80 -18.49
N VAL A 179 5.78 0.07 -18.97
CA VAL A 179 5.86 -1.40 -18.92
C VAL A 179 5.85 -1.91 -17.48
N VAL A 180 6.66 -1.30 -16.59
CA VAL A 180 6.68 -1.68 -15.19
C VAL A 180 5.35 -1.32 -14.51
N SER A 181 4.79 -0.14 -14.75
CA SER A 181 3.51 0.23 -14.13
C SER A 181 2.36 -0.67 -14.58
N THR A 182 2.33 -1.12 -15.84
CA THR A 182 1.31 -2.05 -16.32
C THR A 182 1.50 -3.44 -15.72
N SER A 183 2.73 -3.95 -15.64
CA SER A 183 3.02 -5.25 -15.01
C SER A 183 2.69 -5.24 -13.52
N GLN A 184 3.01 -4.16 -12.81
CA GLN A 184 2.64 -3.96 -11.40
C GLN A 184 1.11 -3.95 -11.24
N ARG A 185 0.36 -3.20 -12.07
CA ARG A 185 -1.11 -3.18 -12.03
C ARG A 185 -1.70 -4.57 -12.25
N LEU A 186 -1.22 -5.30 -13.25
CA LEU A 186 -1.67 -6.67 -13.52
C LEU A 186 -1.39 -7.61 -12.34
N THR A 187 -0.19 -7.49 -11.74
CA THR A 187 0.20 -8.29 -10.58
C THR A 187 -0.65 -7.96 -9.35
N THR A 188 -0.85 -6.68 -9.03
CA THR A 188 -1.72 -6.26 -7.92
C THR A 188 -3.16 -6.71 -8.14
N TRP A 189 -3.67 -6.63 -9.37
CA TRP A 189 -5.01 -7.14 -9.72
C TRP A 189 -5.09 -8.65 -9.47
N PHE A 190 -4.13 -9.43 -9.98
CA PHE A 190 -4.09 -10.89 -9.79
C PHE A 190 -3.98 -11.28 -8.31
N LEU A 191 -3.10 -10.64 -7.54
CA LEU A 191 -2.94 -10.88 -6.11
C LEU A 191 -4.22 -10.53 -5.34
N SER A 192 -4.82 -9.36 -5.62
CA SER A 192 -6.07 -8.95 -4.97
C SER A 192 -7.25 -9.88 -5.32
N MET A 193 -7.26 -10.43 -6.54
CA MET A 193 -8.28 -11.38 -6.97
C MET A 193 -8.08 -12.73 -6.27
N ARG A 194 -6.84 -13.20 -6.13
CA ARG A 194 -6.49 -14.41 -5.40
C ARG A 194 -6.87 -14.29 -3.93
N GLU A 195 -6.53 -13.17 -3.29
CA GLU A 195 -6.90 -12.90 -1.90
C GLU A 195 -8.41 -12.89 -1.70
N LYS A 196 -9.16 -12.13 -2.52
CA LYS A 196 -10.63 -12.13 -2.45
C LYS A 196 -11.24 -13.51 -2.66
N ARG A 197 -10.68 -14.30 -3.58
CA ARG A 197 -11.12 -15.68 -3.84
C ARG A 197 -10.86 -16.58 -2.63
N GLU A 198 -9.70 -16.45 -2.01
CA GLU A 198 -9.32 -17.21 -0.81
C GLU A 198 -10.20 -16.85 0.38
N THR A 199 -10.37 -15.54 0.65
CA THR A 199 -11.26 -15.04 1.70
C THR A 199 -12.68 -15.55 1.53
N ARG A 200 -13.23 -15.51 0.30
CA ARG A 200 -14.58 -16.02 0.00
C ARG A 200 -14.67 -17.53 0.13
N ARG A 201 -13.69 -18.27 -0.35
CA ARG A 201 -13.70 -19.75 -0.35
C ARG A 201 -13.57 -20.32 1.06
N ASN A 202 -12.72 -19.72 1.89
CA ASN A 202 -12.41 -20.23 3.22
C ASN A 202 -13.16 -19.48 4.34
N HIS A 203 -14.06 -18.54 3.99
CA HIS A 203 -14.79 -17.70 4.94
C HIS A 203 -13.85 -17.04 5.97
N LEU A 204 -12.72 -16.51 5.49
CA LEU A 204 -11.75 -15.83 6.34
C LEU A 204 -12.31 -14.49 6.77
N GLY A 205 -12.10 -14.11 8.03
CA GLY A 205 -12.54 -12.82 8.54
C GLY A 205 -11.82 -12.47 9.84
N ALA A 206 -11.68 -11.17 10.09
CA ALA A 206 -11.26 -10.68 11.40
C ALA A 206 -12.51 -10.29 12.19
N ARG A 207 -12.68 -10.89 13.36
CA ARG A 207 -13.76 -10.55 14.30
C ARG A 207 -13.15 -10.06 15.59
N CYS A 208 -13.57 -8.90 16.05
CA CYS A 208 -13.10 -8.37 17.32
C CYS A 208 -13.88 -8.99 18.48
N THR A 209 -13.18 -9.53 19.46
CA THR A 209 -13.78 -10.09 20.69
C THR A 209 -14.34 -9.01 21.62
N ARG A 210 -13.88 -7.76 21.48
CA ARG A 210 -14.28 -6.63 22.35
C ARG A 210 -15.44 -5.80 21.80
N CYS A 211 -15.43 -5.49 20.50
CA CYS A 211 -16.46 -4.68 19.86
C CYS A 211 -17.41 -5.45 18.94
N TYR A 212 -17.18 -6.75 18.74
CA TYR A 212 -17.98 -7.67 17.89
C TYR A 212 -18.13 -7.26 16.42
N ARG A 213 -17.48 -6.18 15.98
CA ARG A 213 -17.54 -5.76 14.59
C ARG A 213 -16.65 -6.66 13.72
N GLN A 214 -17.22 -7.14 12.63
CA GLN A 214 -16.46 -7.84 11.59
C GLN A 214 -15.69 -6.83 10.75
N SER A 215 -14.40 -7.08 10.54
CA SER A 215 -13.59 -6.38 9.55
C SER A 215 -13.06 -7.36 8.52
N GLU A 216 -13.18 -7.00 7.24
CA GLU A 216 -12.52 -7.73 6.17
C GLU A 216 -11.02 -7.39 6.09
N MET A 217 -10.58 -6.30 6.72
CA MET A 217 -9.20 -5.83 6.72
C MET A 217 -8.84 -5.31 8.11
N PRO A 218 -8.26 -6.15 8.99
CA PRO A 218 -7.70 -5.66 10.23
C PRO A 218 -6.50 -4.74 9.96
N SER A 219 -6.23 -3.84 10.89
CA SER A 219 -4.99 -3.04 10.88
C SER A 219 -3.86 -3.87 11.48
N PHE A 220 -2.61 -3.56 11.15
CA PHE A 220 -1.46 -4.33 11.64
C PHE A 220 -0.41 -3.41 12.26
N ARG A 221 0.14 -3.81 13.41
CA ARG A 221 1.28 -3.09 14.00
C ARG A 221 2.56 -3.39 13.20
N CYS A 222 3.42 -2.39 13.09
CA CYS A 222 4.76 -2.56 12.54
C CYS A 222 5.54 -3.66 13.31
N PRO A 223 6.30 -4.54 12.62
CA PRO A 223 7.08 -5.59 13.29
C PRO A 223 8.27 -5.05 14.09
N ASN A 224 8.74 -3.82 13.81
CA ASN A 224 9.78 -3.18 14.61
C ASN A 224 9.18 -2.66 15.93
N PRO A 225 9.60 -3.15 17.11
CA PRO A 225 9.07 -2.74 18.41
C PRO A 225 9.38 -1.28 18.78
N GLN A 226 10.39 -0.67 18.16
CA GLN A 226 10.68 0.77 18.33
C GLN A 226 9.74 1.65 17.49
N CYS A 227 8.92 1.05 16.63
CA CYS A 227 7.98 1.73 15.75
C CYS A 227 6.55 1.42 16.19
N GLY A 228 5.84 2.43 16.71
CA GLY A 228 4.42 2.31 17.10
C GLY A 228 3.43 2.47 15.95
N GLU A 229 3.89 2.47 14.69
CA GLU A 229 3.05 2.76 13.54
C GLU A 229 2.05 1.64 13.26
N ILE A 230 0.79 2.04 13.03
CA ILE A 230 -0.31 1.13 12.70
C ILE A 230 -0.59 1.27 11.22
N HIS A 231 -0.44 0.17 10.50
CA HIS A 231 -0.72 0.13 9.09
C HIS A 231 -2.14 -0.37 8.85
N ARG A 232 -2.99 0.49 8.31
CA ARG A 232 -4.43 0.24 8.17
C ARG A 232 -4.80 -0.46 6.87
N ASP A 233 -3.92 -0.40 5.87
CA ASP A 233 -4.12 -1.04 4.57
C ASP A 233 -2.91 -1.88 4.16
N VAL A 234 -3.01 -3.20 4.27
CA VAL A 234 -1.99 -4.15 3.79
C VAL A 234 -2.26 -4.63 2.35
N SER A 235 -3.17 -3.99 1.61
CA SER A 235 -3.48 -4.40 0.24
C SER A 235 -2.30 -4.12 -0.71
N PRO A 236 -2.03 -5.02 -1.68
CA PRO A 236 -1.09 -4.74 -2.76
C PRO A 236 -1.47 -3.45 -3.52
N GLY A 237 -0.50 -2.57 -3.74
CA GLY A 237 -0.76 -1.26 -4.34
C GLY A 237 0.46 -0.35 -4.46
N PRO A 238 0.29 0.98 -4.28
CA PRO A 238 1.34 1.97 -4.57
C PRO A 238 2.49 1.97 -3.55
N LEU A 239 2.23 1.47 -2.34
CA LEU A 239 3.20 1.33 -1.25
C LEU A 239 3.99 0.02 -1.31
N GLY A 240 3.62 -0.91 -2.21
CA GLY A 240 4.28 -2.21 -2.33
C GLY A 240 3.40 -3.24 -3.03
N ILE A 241 3.99 -4.35 -3.48
CA ILE A 241 3.27 -5.41 -4.22
C ILE A 241 3.18 -6.70 -3.43
N ARG A 242 4.33 -7.23 -2.98
CA ARG A 242 4.42 -8.41 -2.10
C ARG A 242 4.76 -8.02 -0.66
N THR A 243 5.64 -7.05 -0.55
CA THR A 243 6.03 -6.41 0.69
C THR A 243 6.03 -4.90 0.49
N ARG A 244 5.94 -4.18 1.60
CA ARG A 244 6.19 -2.73 1.68
C ARG A 244 7.24 -2.47 2.75
N VAL A 245 7.80 -1.28 2.74
CA VAL A 245 8.81 -0.85 3.71
C VAL A 245 8.23 0.31 4.52
N CYS A 246 8.14 0.15 5.84
CA CYS A 246 7.72 1.20 6.76
C CYS A 246 8.74 2.36 6.78
N HIS A 247 8.37 3.52 7.32
CA HIS A 247 9.32 4.61 7.54
C HIS A 247 10.53 4.20 8.40
N CYS A 248 10.34 3.26 9.33
CA CYS A 248 11.40 2.69 10.17
C CYS A 248 12.21 1.56 9.47
N GLU A 249 12.09 1.44 8.14
CA GLU A 249 12.77 0.46 7.29
C GLU A 249 12.33 -1.01 7.48
N ALA A 250 11.40 -1.25 8.41
CA ALA A 250 10.85 -2.58 8.63
C ALA A 250 10.02 -3.06 7.42
N VAL A 251 10.23 -4.30 7.02
CA VAL A 251 9.52 -4.93 5.89
C VAL A 251 8.21 -5.53 6.37
N ILE A 252 7.11 -5.15 5.73
CA ILE A 252 5.76 -5.59 6.06
C ILE A 252 5.21 -6.41 4.90
N PRO A 253 4.75 -7.65 5.13
CA PRO A 253 4.06 -8.42 4.10
C PRO A 253 2.73 -7.75 3.71
N LEU A 254 2.38 -7.90 2.44
CA LEU A 254 1.10 -7.45 1.91
C LEU A 254 0.17 -8.64 1.74
N THR A 255 -1.15 -8.37 1.71
CA THR A 255 -2.28 -9.28 1.96
C THR A 255 -2.53 -9.55 3.43
N VAL A 256 -3.83 -9.61 3.80
CA VAL A 256 -4.30 -9.94 5.15
C VAL A 256 -3.77 -11.31 5.56
N ALA A 257 -3.87 -12.31 4.68
CA ALA A 257 -3.43 -13.67 5.00
C ALA A 257 -1.94 -13.78 5.35
N ALA A 258 -1.06 -13.02 4.69
CA ALA A 258 0.37 -13.01 4.99
C ALA A 258 0.70 -12.17 6.24
N ALA A 259 0.06 -11.01 6.39
CA ALA A 259 0.21 -10.14 7.55
C ALA A 259 -0.27 -10.82 8.84
N SER A 260 -1.43 -11.47 8.83
CA SER A 260 -1.99 -12.19 9.99
C SER A 260 -1.11 -13.32 10.53
N ARG A 261 -0.22 -13.90 9.71
CA ARG A 261 0.69 -14.98 10.13
C ARG A 261 1.93 -14.46 10.88
N SER A 262 2.29 -13.20 10.70
CA SER A 262 3.58 -12.66 11.16
C SER A 262 3.47 -11.38 11.98
N LEU A 263 2.33 -10.69 11.92
CA LEU A 263 2.10 -9.41 12.57
C LEU A 263 0.90 -9.49 13.51
N THR A 264 0.94 -8.66 14.56
CA THR A 264 -0.20 -8.48 15.47
C THR A 264 -1.27 -7.65 14.79
N ALA A 265 -2.46 -8.23 14.69
CA ALA A 265 -3.64 -7.57 14.14
C ALA A 265 -4.28 -6.65 15.19
N ILE A 266 -4.88 -5.56 14.74
CA ILE A 266 -5.56 -4.54 15.54
C ILE A 266 -6.93 -4.28 14.92
N CYS A 267 -7.95 -4.15 15.76
CA CYS A 267 -9.28 -3.79 15.32
C CYS A 267 -9.31 -2.34 14.79
N PRO A 268 -9.75 -2.08 13.54
CA PRO A 268 -9.75 -0.73 12.98
C PRO A 268 -10.80 0.21 13.60
N VAL A 269 -11.64 -0.27 14.52
CA VAL A 269 -12.76 0.48 15.11
C VAL A 269 -12.52 0.82 16.58
N CYS A 270 -12.00 -0.13 17.36
CA CYS A 270 -11.74 0.07 18.79
C CYS A 270 -10.26 0.03 19.16
N ASP A 271 -9.38 -0.15 18.16
CA ASP A 271 -7.92 -0.27 18.30
C ASP A 271 -7.45 -1.34 19.31
N ALA A 272 -8.33 -2.28 19.69
CA ALA A 272 -7.98 -3.43 20.51
C ALA A 272 -7.10 -4.41 19.73
N GLU A 273 -6.11 -4.98 20.41
CA GLU A 273 -5.28 -6.04 19.87
C GLU A 273 -6.14 -7.29 19.61
N LEU A 274 -5.96 -7.87 18.44
CA LEU A 274 -6.61 -9.10 18.04
C LEU A 274 -5.63 -10.25 18.23
N PRO A 275 -6.13 -11.45 18.52
CA PRO A 275 -5.26 -12.61 18.66
C PRO A 275 -4.41 -12.90 17.42
N SER A 276 -3.29 -13.58 17.61
CA SER A 276 -2.41 -13.98 16.50
C SER A 276 -3.17 -14.85 15.48
N GLY A 277 -2.90 -14.65 14.19
CA GLY A 277 -3.57 -15.38 13.12
C GLY A 277 -4.96 -14.85 12.72
N THR A 278 -5.53 -13.87 13.42
CA THR A 278 -6.83 -13.29 13.06
C THR A 278 -6.82 -12.73 11.63
N GLY A 279 -7.78 -13.16 10.79
CA GLY A 279 -7.84 -12.84 9.37
C GLY A 279 -7.23 -13.89 8.42
N SER A 280 -6.49 -14.87 8.94
CA SER A 280 -5.95 -16.01 8.16
C SER A 280 -6.70 -17.33 8.39
N ARG A 281 -7.58 -17.39 9.39
CA ARG A 281 -8.40 -18.56 9.74
C ARG A 281 -9.89 -18.25 9.63
N ARG A 282 -10.70 -19.30 9.46
CA ARG A 282 -12.16 -19.21 9.50
C ARG A 282 -12.61 -18.94 10.93
N VAL A 283 -13.55 -18.03 11.13
CA VAL A 283 -14.14 -17.76 12.45
C VAL A 283 -15.58 -18.24 12.48
N VAL A 284 -15.90 -19.12 13.43
CA VAL A 284 -17.25 -19.61 13.72
C VAL A 284 -17.67 -19.05 15.06
N ALA A 285 -18.70 -18.22 15.06
CA ALA A 285 -19.33 -17.73 16.28
C ALA A 285 -20.51 -18.65 16.61
N LEU A 286 -20.55 -19.15 17.84
CA LEU A 286 -21.59 -20.02 18.38
C LEU A 286 -22.29 -19.31 19.54
N PRO A 287 -23.23 -18.40 19.25
CA PRO A 287 -24.08 -17.81 20.27
C PRO A 287 -25.08 -18.85 20.79
N VAL A 288 -25.15 -18.96 22.11
CA VAL A 288 -26.08 -19.85 22.82
C VAL A 288 -27.11 -19.00 23.55
N PHE A 289 -28.40 -19.21 23.26
CA PHE A 289 -29.53 -18.47 23.87
C PHE A 289 -30.60 -19.43 24.38
N GLY A 290 -31.43 -18.95 25.30
CA GLY A 290 -32.40 -19.76 26.04
C GLY A 290 -32.80 -19.08 27.35
N SER A 291 -33.87 -19.56 27.97
CA SER A 291 -34.38 -19.01 29.24
C SER A 291 -33.35 -19.06 30.37
N VAL A 292 -33.54 -18.24 31.41
CA VAL A 292 -32.71 -18.32 32.63
C VAL A 292 -32.83 -19.72 33.22
N GLY A 293 -31.70 -20.34 33.55
CA GLY A 293 -31.70 -21.70 34.07
C GLY A 293 -31.77 -22.81 33.01
N SER A 294 -31.87 -22.50 31.71
CA SER A 294 -32.00 -23.54 30.66
C SER A 294 -30.77 -24.43 30.43
N GLY A 295 -29.70 -24.26 31.23
CA GLY A 295 -28.47 -25.04 31.09
C GLY A 295 -27.47 -24.52 30.04
N LYS A 296 -27.58 -23.27 29.56
CA LYS A 296 -26.63 -22.66 28.60
C LYS A 296 -25.17 -22.78 29.04
N THR A 297 -24.87 -22.38 30.26
CA THR A 297 -23.51 -22.43 30.81
C THR A 297 -23.02 -23.88 30.97
N GLN A 298 -23.91 -24.81 31.34
CA GLN A 298 -23.61 -26.25 31.38
C GLN A 298 -23.26 -26.79 30.00
N LEU A 299 -24.00 -26.38 28.96
CA LEU A 299 -23.72 -26.76 27.57
C LEU A 299 -22.35 -26.22 27.11
N LEU A 300 -22.03 -24.97 27.42
CA LEU A 300 -20.74 -24.40 27.06
C LEU A 300 -19.58 -25.08 27.80
N ALA A 301 -19.76 -25.41 29.08
CA ALA A 301 -18.78 -26.16 29.86
C ALA A 301 -18.58 -27.58 29.30
N SER A 302 -19.65 -28.27 28.91
CA SER A 302 -19.56 -29.61 28.32
C SER A 302 -18.92 -29.60 26.93
N ILE A 303 -19.14 -28.55 26.12
CA ILE A 303 -18.42 -28.36 24.86
C ILE A 303 -16.92 -28.15 25.12
N ALA A 304 -16.56 -27.32 26.09
CA ALA A 304 -15.17 -27.07 26.46
C ALA A 304 -14.45 -28.35 26.93
N ASP A 305 -15.11 -29.15 27.78
CA ASP A 305 -14.60 -30.44 28.24
C ASP A 305 -14.50 -31.48 27.09
N ALA A 306 -15.50 -31.53 26.20
CA ALA A 306 -15.46 -32.38 25.01
C ALA A 306 -14.32 -32.00 24.04
N LEU A 307 -14.00 -30.71 23.93
CA LEU A 307 -12.85 -30.24 23.14
C LEU A 307 -11.53 -30.66 23.81
N HIS A 308 -11.44 -30.56 25.14
CA HIS A 308 -10.25 -30.97 25.88
C HIS A 308 -10.00 -32.48 25.80
N THR A 309 -11.03 -33.29 26.01
CA THR A 309 -10.93 -34.76 25.89
C THR A 309 -10.52 -35.20 24.50
N LYS A 310 -11.06 -34.57 23.44
CA LYS A 310 -10.61 -34.80 22.06
C LYS A 310 -9.17 -34.36 21.82
N SER A 311 -8.73 -33.28 22.45
CA SER A 311 -7.33 -32.84 22.33
C SER A 311 -6.32 -33.81 22.95
N ALA A 312 -6.77 -34.60 23.94
CA ALA A 312 -5.97 -35.62 24.60
C ALA A 312 -5.99 -36.98 23.87
N ASP A 313 -6.87 -37.15 22.87
CA ASP A 313 -6.96 -38.39 22.10
C ASP A 313 -5.81 -38.48 21.08
N ALA A 314 -4.95 -39.48 21.24
CA ALA A 314 -3.82 -39.72 20.36
C ALA A 314 -4.21 -40.17 18.94
N SER A 315 -5.46 -40.62 18.74
CA SER A 315 -5.95 -41.16 17.46
C SER A 315 -6.44 -40.08 16.48
N ASP A 316 -6.83 -38.90 16.98
CA ASP A 316 -7.25 -37.73 16.18
C ASP A 316 -6.76 -36.43 16.84
N PRO A 317 -5.48 -36.06 16.64
CA PRO A 317 -4.89 -34.94 17.37
C PRO A 317 -5.54 -33.62 16.96
N LEU A 318 -6.38 -33.10 17.86
CA LEU A 318 -6.99 -31.78 17.79
C LEU A 318 -6.26 -30.86 18.78
N GLU A 319 -5.50 -29.88 18.29
CA GLU A 319 -4.88 -28.90 19.19
C GLU A 319 -5.89 -27.81 19.55
N VAL A 320 -6.09 -27.58 20.85
CA VAL A 320 -7.01 -26.58 21.38
C VAL A 320 -6.23 -25.51 22.12
N THR A 321 -6.24 -24.28 21.61
CA THR A 321 -5.56 -23.14 22.23
C THR A 321 -6.56 -22.07 22.64
N ALA A 322 -6.57 -21.68 23.91
CA ALA A 322 -7.34 -20.54 24.39
C ALA A 322 -6.71 -19.22 23.90
N LEU A 323 -7.53 -18.33 23.32
CA LEU A 323 -7.08 -17.05 22.75
C LEU A 323 -7.11 -15.88 23.75
N THR A 324 -7.85 -16.03 24.85
CA THR A 324 -7.98 -15.01 25.89
C THR A 324 -7.80 -15.64 27.27
N ASP A 325 -7.37 -14.85 28.26
CA ASP A 325 -7.21 -15.34 29.64
C ASP A 325 -8.55 -15.82 30.22
N VAL A 326 -9.65 -15.17 29.81
CA VAL A 326 -11.02 -15.57 30.16
C VAL A 326 -11.34 -16.96 29.60
N SER A 327 -11.00 -17.24 28.34
CA SER A 327 -11.27 -18.56 27.74
C SER A 327 -10.38 -19.66 28.29
N ALA A 328 -9.14 -19.34 28.68
CA ALA A 328 -8.22 -20.26 29.35
C ALA A 328 -8.74 -20.63 30.75
N THR A 329 -9.17 -19.62 31.53
CA THR A 329 -9.73 -19.83 32.88
C THR A 329 -11.03 -20.63 32.82
N PHE A 330 -11.91 -20.31 31.87
CA PHE A 330 -13.16 -21.04 31.68
C PHE A 330 -12.90 -22.51 31.32
N LEU A 331 -11.96 -22.79 30.41
CA LEU A 331 -11.61 -24.15 30.03
C LEU A 331 -11.07 -24.95 31.21
N ALA A 332 -10.12 -24.39 31.97
CA ALA A 332 -9.55 -25.04 33.15
C ALA A 332 -10.61 -25.34 34.22
N THR A 333 -11.54 -24.39 34.45
CA THR A 333 -12.62 -24.54 35.41
C THR A 333 -13.62 -25.61 34.95
N ALA A 334 -14.02 -25.61 33.67
CA ALA A 334 -14.94 -26.58 33.11
C ALA A 334 -14.40 -28.02 33.19
N VAL A 335 -13.11 -28.22 32.90
CA VAL A 335 -12.46 -29.53 33.01
C VAL A 335 -12.39 -29.99 34.47
N ALA A 336 -12.02 -29.09 35.40
CA ALA A 336 -11.95 -29.40 36.83
C ALA A 336 -13.33 -29.72 37.43
N ASP A 337 -14.36 -29.00 37.04
CA ASP A 337 -15.73 -29.23 37.50
C ASP A 337 -16.32 -30.51 36.92
N SER A 338 -16.08 -30.80 35.63
CA SER A 338 -16.44 -32.07 34.99
C SER A 338 -15.80 -33.27 35.70
N ALA A 339 -14.49 -33.20 35.96
CA ALA A 339 -13.77 -34.25 36.67
C ALA A 339 -14.25 -34.44 38.13
N ALA A 340 -14.73 -33.37 38.77
CA ALA A 340 -15.27 -33.41 40.12
C ALA A 340 -16.77 -33.74 40.19
N GLY A 341 -17.45 -33.90 39.05
CA GLY A 341 -18.91 -34.10 38.99
C GLY A 341 -19.71 -32.90 39.53
N ARG A 342 -19.15 -31.69 39.48
CA ARG A 342 -19.79 -30.46 39.99
C ARG A 342 -20.44 -29.67 38.86
N PRO A 343 -21.60 -29.04 39.09
CA PRO A 343 -22.15 -28.09 38.14
C PRO A 343 -21.26 -26.84 38.08
N PRO A 344 -21.09 -26.22 36.90
CA PRO A 344 -20.34 -24.98 36.74
C PRO A 344 -21.02 -23.87 37.54
N LEU A 345 -20.20 -22.97 38.10
CA LEU A 345 -20.73 -21.79 38.80
C LEU A 345 -21.62 -20.97 37.85
N LYS A 346 -22.71 -20.41 38.40
CA LYS A 346 -23.56 -19.47 37.67
C LYS A 346 -22.70 -18.33 37.12
N THR A 347 -22.77 -18.10 35.81
CA THR A 347 -22.16 -16.94 35.15
C THR A 347 -22.71 -15.67 35.79
N GLN A 348 -21.86 -14.88 36.45
CA GLN A 348 -22.27 -13.60 37.01
C GLN A 348 -22.63 -12.62 35.88
N ARG A 349 -23.69 -11.83 36.08
CA ARG A 349 -24.16 -10.84 35.11
C ARG A 349 -23.04 -9.86 34.79
N GLN A 350 -22.58 -9.86 33.54
CA GLN A 350 -21.73 -8.82 32.98
C GLN A 350 -22.48 -8.17 31.82
N ASP A 351 -22.50 -6.84 31.78
CA ASP A 351 -23.25 -6.07 30.77
C ASP A 351 -22.73 -6.31 29.34
N ARG A 352 -21.52 -6.88 29.19
CA ARG A 352 -20.96 -7.40 27.93
C ARG A 352 -20.13 -8.67 28.20
N PRO A 353 -20.67 -9.88 28.02
CA PRO A 353 -19.88 -11.10 28.21
C PRO A 353 -18.81 -11.19 27.12
N GLU A 354 -17.53 -11.13 27.49
CA GLU A 354 -16.44 -11.37 26.56
C GLU A 354 -16.57 -12.78 25.96
N GLY A 355 -16.41 -12.90 24.63
CA GLY A 355 -16.54 -14.18 23.95
C GLY A 355 -15.44 -15.16 24.35
N LEU A 356 -15.79 -16.42 24.57
CA LEU A 356 -14.85 -17.50 24.83
C LEU A 356 -14.24 -17.96 23.50
N ALA A 357 -13.06 -17.43 23.19
CA ALA A 357 -12.38 -17.70 21.92
C ALA A 357 -11.34 -18.83 22.05
N TYR A 358 -11.43 -19.82 21.16
CA TYR A 358 -10.53 -20.97 21.03
C TYR A 358 -10.04 -21.13 19.59
N VAL A 359 -8.79 -21.54 19.40
CA VAL A 359 -8.27 -22.07 18.14
C VAL A 359 -8.34 -23.58 18.21
N LEU A 360 -8.92 -24.18 17.17
CA LEU A 360 -8.98 -25.60 16.93
C LEU A 360 -8.11 -25.89 15.71
N ASP A 361 -6.93 -26.49 15.90
CA ASP A 361 -6.09 -26.95 14.79
C ASP A 361 -6.23 -28.46 14.61
N ARG A 362 -6.60 -28.86 13.40
CA ARG A 362 -6.64 -30.25 12.99
C ARG A 362 -5.89 -30.43 11.68
N SER A 363 -4.77 -31.15 11.72
CA SER A 363 -3.97 -31.49 10.54
C SER A 363 -3.59 -30.26 9.68
N GLY A 364 -3.32 -29.11 10.32
CA GLY A 364 -2.93 -27.86 9.65
C GLY A 364 -4.09 -26.98 9.17
N SER A 365 -5.33 -27.34 9.50
CA SER A 365 -6.51 -26.49 9.29
C SER A 365 -6.96 -25.88 10.60
N ALA A 366 -6.59 -24.61 10.83
CA ALA A 366 -7.00 -23.86 12.00
C ALA A 366 -8.40 -23.24 11.84
N LEU A 367 -9.26 -23.47 12.83
CA LEU A 367 -10.59 -22.90 12.98
C LEU A 367 -10.65 -22.09 14.28
N GLU A 368 -11.13 -20.85 14.21
CA GLU A 368 -11.41 -20.06 15.41
C GLU A 368 -12.87 -20.26 15.83
N LEU A 369 -13.08 -20.88 16.99
CA LEU A 369 -14.39 -21.04 17.62
C LEU A 369 -14.56 -19.95 18.68
N GLN A 370 -15.58 -19.10 18.51
CA GLN A 370 -15.98 -18.13 19.51
C GLN A 370 -17.32 -18.55 20.11
N MET A 371 -17.30 -19.06 21.33
CA MET A 371 -18.52 -19.40 22.08
C MET A 371 -19.00 -18.20 22.87
N MET A 372 -20.30 -17.94 22.83
CA MET A 372 -20.89 -16.80 23.55
C MET A 372 -22.10 -17.26 24.36
N ASP A 373 -22.04 -17.02 25.68
CA ASP A 373 -23.17 -17.21 26.58
C ASP A 373 -24.05 -15.95 26.51
N ALA A 374 -25.15 -16.02 25.75
CA ALA A 374 -26.14 -14.95 25.78
C ALA A 374 -26.92 -15.07 27.08
N ALA A 375 -26.73 -14.15 28.01
CA ALA A 375 -27.57 -14.07 29.20
C ALA A 375 -29.05 -13.97 28.75
N GLY A 376 -29.86 -14.98 29.09
CA GLY A 376 -31.27 -15.09 28.66
C GLY A 376 -32.15 -13.90 29.05
N GLU A 377 -31.66 -13.08 29.98
CA GLU A 377 -32.29 -11.86 30.50
C GLU A 377 -32.05 -10.63 29.62
N SER A 378 -31.08 -10.66 28.69
CA SER A 378 -30.78 -9.53 27.79
C SER A 378 -31.79 -9.40 26.63
N PHE A 379 -32.68 -10.38 26.48
CA PHE A 379 -33.73 -10.41 25.45
C PHE A 379 -35.04 -9.74 25.90
N VAL A 380 -35.11 -9.25 27.14
CA VAL A 380 -36.31 -8.60 27.69
C VAL A 380 -36.45 -7.15 27.19
N ASP A 381 -35.33 -6.49 26.85
CA ASP A 381 -35.34 -5.09 26.40
C ASP A 381 -34.74 -4.90 25.00
N THR A 382 -35.36 -4.04 24.19
CA THR A 382 -34.95 -3.70 22.82
C THR A 382 -33.57 -3.03 22.77
N GLN A 383 -33.20 -2.26 23.81
CA GLN A 383 -31.85 -1.71 23.99
C GLN A 383 -30.83 -2.80 24.37
N GLY A 384 -31.23 -3.80 25.18
CA GLY A 384 -30.40 -4.96 25.52
C GLY A 384 -30.07 -5.79 24.28
N THR A 385 -31.04 -5.97 23.39
CA THR A 385 -30.90 -6.73 22.14
C THR A 385 -29.98 -6.05 21.12
N GLN A 386 -30.00 -4.72 21.01
CA GLN A 386 -29.08 -3.96 20.14
C GLN A 386 -27.61 -4.05 20.60
N SER A 387 -27.35 -4.35 21.87
CA SER A 387 -26.00 -4.51 22.39
C SER A 387 -25.35 -5.86 21.99
N LEU A 388 -26.15 -6.81 21.50
CA LEU A 388 -25.76 -8.17 21.13
C LEU A 388 -25.31 -8.25 19.65
N GLY A 389 -24.34 -7.40 19.26
CA GLY A 389 -23.76 -7.39 17.92
C GLY A 389 -23.10 -8.71 17.49
N TYR A 390 -23.04 -9.69 18.40
CA TYR A 390 -22.59 -11.05 18.09
C TYR A 390 -23.63 -11.90 17.34
N LEU A 391 -24.91 -11.54 17.34
CA LEU A 391 -25.95 -12.25 16.57
C LEU A 391 -25.75 -12.02 15.07
N ASP A 392 -25.41 -10.79 14.68
CA ASP A 392 -25.18 -10.37 13.29
C ASP A 392 -23.98 -11.09 12.63
N ILE A 393 -23.05 -11.59 13.44
CA ILE A 393 -21.82 -12.26 12.96
C ILE A 393 -21.94 -13.78 12.98
N SER A 394 -23.03 -14.35 13.51
CA SER A 394 -23.21 -15.78 13.63
C SER A 394 -23.79 -16.40 12.35
N HIS A 395 -23.24 -17.54 11.92
CA HIS A 395 -23.84 -18.35 10.85
C HIS A 395 -24.79 -19.42 11.40
N SER A 396 -24.77 -19.63 12.71
CA SER A 396 -25.51 -20.68 13.39
C SER A 396 -25.89 -20.17 14.77
N LEU A 397 -27.10 -20.52 15.18
CA LEU A 397 -27.76 -20.07 16.39
C LEU A 397 -28.11 -21.32 17.21
N VAL A 398 -27.66 -21.41 18.46
CA VAL A 398 -27.97 -22.54 19.33
C VAL A 398 -28.99 -22.12 20.37
N PHE A 399 -30.19 -22.68 20.26
CA PHE A 399 -31.25 -22.51 21.25
C PHE A 399 -31.22 -23.67 22.24
N VAL A 400 -31.11 -23.35 23.53
CA VAL A 400 -31.14 -24.33 24.62
C VAL A 400 -32.47 -24.23 25.34
N LEU A 401 -33.26 -25.29 25.19
CA LEU A 401 -34.55 -25.48 25.82
C LEU A 401 -34.40 -26.48 26.96
N ASP A 402 -34.80 -26.08 28.17
CA ASP A 402 -34.98 -27.02 29.27
C ASP A 402 -36.29 -27.79 29.03
N PRO A 403 -36.25 -29.12 28.78
CA PRO A 403 -37.47 -29.88 28.59
C PRO A 403 -38.40 -29.82 29.81
N LEU A 404 -37.87 -29.64 31.02
CA LEU A 404 -38.67 -29.54 32.25
C LEU A 404 -39.32 -28.16 32.45
N SER A 405 -39.00 -27.18 31.60
CA SER A 405 -39.76 -25.93 31.55
C SER A 405 -41.10 -26.06 30.81
N ILE A 406 -41.33 -27.19 30.11
CA ILE A 406 -42.60 -27.51 29.46
C ILE A 406 -43.46 -28.27 30.46
N ASP A 407 -44.63 -27.74 30.80
CA ASP A 407 -45.50 -28.27 31.85
C ASP A 407 -45.85 -29.75 31.59
N GLU A 408 -46.20 -30.11 30.36
CA GLU A 408 -46.55 -31.48 29.99
C GLU A 408 -45.39 -32.46 30.18
N VAL A 409 -44.17 -32.03 29.87
CA VAL A 409 -42.96 -32.87 30.01
C VAL A 409 -42.58 -33.00 31.47
N ARG A 410 -42.72 -31.92 32.26
CA ARG A 410 -42.51 -31.94 33.71
C ARG A 410 -43.47 -32.91 34.39
N GLU A 411 -44.77 -32.85 34.07
CA GLU A 411 -45.76 -33.78 34.62
C GLU A 411 -45.45 -35.23 34.26
N GLN A 412 -45.00 -35.49 33.02
CA GLN A 412 -44.58 -36.83 32.60
C GLN A 412 -43.34 -37.30 33.37
N TYR A 413 -42.36 -36.43 33.59
CA TYR A 413 -41.17 -36.73 34.37
C TYR A 413 -41.52 -37.06 35.83
N GLU A 414 -42.37 -36.26 36.47
CA GLU A 414 -42.83 -36.46 37.85
C GLU A 414 -43.59 -37.77 38.05
N ARG A 415 -44.33 -38.22 37.03
CA ARG A 415 -45.04 -39.52 37.03
C ARG A 415 -44.14 -40.70 36.65
N SER A 416 -42.92 -40.45 36.18
CA SER A 416 -41.99 -41.48 35.78
C SER A 416 -41.20 -42.05 36.98
N PRO A 417 -40.70 -43.30 36.90
CA PRO A 417 -39.80 -43.84 37.91
C PRO A 417 -38.42 -43.13 37.96
N LEU A 418 -38.17 -42.18 37.07
CA LEU A 418 -36.96 -41.35 37.05
C LEU A 418 -37.14 -40.05 37.86
N ALA A 419 -38.31 -39.82 38.46
CA ALA A 419 -38.55 -38.66 39.31
C ALA A 419 -37.52 -38.60 40.46
N GLY A 420 -36.81 -37.47 40.57
CA GLY A 420 -35.80 -37.23 41.61
C GLY A 420 -34.39 -37.76 41.30
N THR A 421 -34.18 -38.45 40.17
CA THR A 421 -32.83 -38.91 39.77
C THR A 421 -32.05 -37.87 38.97
N VAL A 422 -32.74 -36.87 38.40
CA VAL A 422 -32.14 -35.80 37.60
C VAL A 422 -32.26 -34.49 38.38
N PRO A 423 -31.15 -33.76 38.62
CA PRO A 423 -31.21 -32.46 39.24
C PRO A 423 -31.94 -31.48 38.32
N VAL A 424 -33.08 -30.97 38.78
CA VAL A 424 -33.90 -29.99 38.05
C VAL A 424 -33.29 -28.60 38.22
N ALA A 425 -33.17 -27.85 37.12
CA ALA A 425 -32.68 -26.49 37.16
C ALA A 425 -33.64 -25.59 37.95
N GLN A 426 -33.16 -24.98 39.04
CA GLN A 426 -33.91 -23.98 39.80
C GLN A 426 -33.84 -22.62 39.10
N GLY A 427 -34.60 -22.47 38.02
CA GLY A 427 -34.87 -21.20 37.36
C GLY A 427 -36.38 -20.96 37.32
N ASP A 428 -36.86 -19.92 37.99
CA ASP A 428 -38.27 -19.52 37.94
C ASP A 428 -38.64 -19.07 36.52
N GLY A 429 -39.13 -20.00 35.70
CA GLY A 429 -39.63 -19.73 34.34
C GLY A 429 -40.92 -18.91 34.28
N HIS A 430 -41.46 -18.46 35.42
CA HIS A 430 -42.74 -17.76 35.53
C HIS A 430 -42.64 -16.25 35.77
N ARG A 431 -41.46 -15.65 35.67
CA ARG A 431 -41.32 -14.17 35.63
C ARG A 431 -40.70 -13.74 34.31
N ALA A 432 -41.55 -13.69 33.28
CA ALA A 432 -41.35 -12.86 32.11
C ALA A 432 -41.97 -11.48 32.38
#